data_AF-A0A1T5EVF4-F1
#
_entry.id   AF-A0A1T5EVF4-F1
#
_cell.length_a   1.000
_cell.length_b   1.000
_cell.length_c   1.000
_cell.angle_alpha   90.00
_cell.angle_beta   90.00
_cell.angle_gamma   90.00
#
_symmetry.space_group_name_H-M   'P 1'
#
loop_
_entity.id
_entity.type
_entity.pdbx_description
1 polymer ?
#
loop_
_entity_poly.entity_id
_entity_poly.type
_entity_poly.pdbx_seq_one_letter_code
_entity_poly.pdbx_strand_id
1 'polypeptide(L)' 'MSETLSFLISLVLKGGAVLLVVNEVRGMILAVPVLYALYEAGGTWMAIWLAFCSLGGIALSVLVPIFLARKLLRRAPGL' A
#
# COMPACT_ATOMS: atom_id res chain seq x y z
N MET A 1 24.63 2.00 23.48
CA MET A 1 23.67 2.69 22.60
C MET A 1 22.81 3.58 23.49
N SER A 2 22.73 4.89 23.21
CA SER A 2 21.98 5.85 24.05
C SER A 2 20.50 5.47 24.12
N GLU A 3 19.90 5.40 25.31
CA GLU A 3 18.48 5.03 25.49
C GLU A 3 17.52 5.90 24.65
N THR A 4 17.83 7.20 24.54
CA THR A 4 17.11 8.14 23.67
C THR A 4 17.12 7.72 22.20
N LEU A 5 18.22 7.15 21.72
CA LEU A 5 18.36 6.74 20.33
C LEU A 5 17.56 5.46 20.06
N SER A 6 17.57 4.50 21.00
CA SER A 6 16.72 3.30 20.94
C SER A 6 15.23 3.65 20.98
N PHE A 7 14.84 4.60 21.84
CA PHE A 7 13.47 5.08 21.92
C PHE A 7 12.99 5.73 20.61
N LEU A 8 13.78 6.64 20.05
CA LEU A 8 13.47 7.30 18.77
C LEU A 8 13.34 6.32 17.62
N ILE A 9 14.25 5.35 17.51
CA ILE A 9 14.15 4.29 16.48
C ILE A 9 12.87 3.49 16.64
N SER A 10 12.51 3.08 17.87
CA SER A 10 11.28 2.33 18.11
C SER A 10 10.02 3.11 17.71
N LEU A 11 10.02 4.42 17.96
CA LEU A 11 8.91 5.31 17.63
C LEU A 11 8.77 5.46 16.11
N VAL A 12 9.88 5.65 15.40
CA VAL A 12 9.89 5.76 13.93
C VAL A 12 9.45 4.46 13.27
N LEU A 13 9.88 3.30 13.77
CA LEU A 13 9.48 2.00 13.23
C LEU A 13 7.99 1.73 13.44
N LYS A 14 7.47 1.96 14.66
CA LYS A 14 6.03 1.81 14.95
C LYS A 14 5.18 2.81 14.17
N GLY A 15 5.60 4.08 14.12
CA GLY A 15 4.92 5.11 13.33
C GLY A 15 4.94 4.80 11.84
N GLY A 16 6.08 4.35 11.32
CA GLY A 16 6.23 3.90 9.93
C GLY A 16 5.32 2.72 9.60
N ALA A 17 5.16 1.75 10.50
CA ALA A 17 4.24 0.64 10.31
C ALA A 17 2.77 1.13 10.23
N VAL A 18 2.36 2.05 11.09
CA VAL A 18 1.01 2.65 11.05
C VAL A 18 0.80 3.42 9.74
N LEU A 19 1.76 4.24 9.32
CA LEU A 19 1.67 4.99 8.06
C LEU A 19 1.59 4.06 6.84
N LEU A 20 2.31 2.94 6.87
CA LEU A 20 2.25 1.93 5.83
C LEU A 20 0.82 1.38 5.72
N VAL A 21 0.21 0.97 6.84
CA VAL A 21 -1.19 0.51 6.88
C VAL A 21 -2.17 1.57 6.37
N VAL A 22 -2.02 2.83 6.78
CA VAL A 22 -2.90 3.92 6.31
C VAL A 22 -2.77 4.13 4.80
N ASN A 23 -1.57 4.00 4.24
CA ASN A 23 -1.33 4.10 2.80
C ASN A 23 -2.03 2.96 2.02
N GLU A 24 -2.06 1.75 2.58
CA GLU A 24 -2.81 0.62 2.01
C GLU A 24 -4.32 0.88 1.94
N VAL A 25 -4.88 1.42 3.04
CA VAL A 25 -6.31 1.77 3.12
C VAL A 25 -6.67 2.83 2.07
N ARG A 26 -5.81 3.84 1.88
CA ARG A 26 -5.98 4.83 0.81
C ARG A 26 -6.04 4.16 -0.57
N GLY A 27 -5.16 3.19 -0.83
CA GLY A 27 -5.16 2.42 -2.09
C GLY A 27 -6.51 1.73 -2.33
N MET A 28 -7.04 1.04 -1.31
CA MET A 28 -8.35 0.38 -1.41
C MET A 28 -9.50 1.35 -1.65
N ILE A 29 -9.48 2.53 -1.01
CA ILE A 29 -10.48 3.57 -1.23
C ILE A 29 -10.41 4.10 -2.67
N LEU A 30 -9.21 4.25 -3.24
CA LEU A 30 -9.03 4.71 -4.61
C LEU A 30 -9.52 3.70 -5.67
N ALA A 31 -9.73 2.43 -5.31
CA ALA A 31 -10.34 1.46 -6.21
C ALA A 31 -11.84 1.74 -6.44
N VAL A 32 -12.54 2.31 -5.45
CA VAL A 32 -13.98 2.62 -5.52
C VAL A 32 -14.35 3.52 -6.71
N PRO A 33 -13.71 4.71 -6.91
CA PRO A 33 -14.04 5.55 -8.05
C PRO A 33 -13.68 4.91 -9.39
N VAL A 34 -12.67 4.04 -9.45
CA VAL A 34 -12.32 3.31 -10.67
C VAL A 34 -13.42 2.32 -11.05
N LEU A 35 -13.95 1.59 -10.06
CA LEU A 35 -15.08 0.67 -10.27
C LEU A 35 -16.36 1.41 -10.64
N TYR A 36 -16.62 2.56 -10.01
CA TYR A 36 -17.77 3.40 -10.36
C TYR A 36 -17.67 3.96 -11.77
N ALA A 37 -16.50 4.46 -12.17
CA ALA A 37 -16.27 4.93 -13.54
C ALA A 37 -16.43 3.81 -14.58
N LEU A 38 -16.02 2.58 -14.24
CA LEU A 38 -16.24 1.41 -15.11
C LEU A 38 -17.73 1.10 -15.29
N TYR A 39 -18.51 1.20 -14.20
CA TYR A 39 -19.96 1.00 -14.22
C TYR A 39 -20.66 2.05 -15.09
N GLU A 40 -20.35 3.34 -14.89
CA GLU A 40 -20.90 4.45 -15.68
C GLU A 40 -20.51 4.37 -17.17
N ALA A 41 -19.30 3.88 -17.48
CA ALA A 41 -18.82 3.74 -18.85
C ALA A 41 -19.47 2.58 -19.65
N GLY A 42 -20.43 1.85 -19.05
CA GLY A 42 -21.21 0.82 -19.75
C GLY A 42 -20.41 -0.42 -20.17
N GLY A 43 -19.24 -0.67 -19.57
CA GLY A 43 -18.48 -1.90 -19.78
C GLY A 43 -17.84 -2.04 -21.17
N THR A 44 -17.53 -0.95 -21.87
CA THR A 44 -16.78 -1.03 -23.13
C THR A 44 -15.42 -1.72 -22.93
N TRP A 45 -14.93 -2.41 -23.97
CA TRP A 45 -13.62 -3.07 -23.92
C TRP A 45 -12.48 -2.12 -23.50
N MET A 46 -12.55 -0.87 -23.94
CA MET A 46 -11.58 0.17 -23.54
C MET A 46 -11.71 0.49 -22.05
N ALA A 47 -12.92 0.67 -21.52
CA ALA A 47 -13.14 0.97 -20.11
C ALA A 47 -12.65 -0.19 -19.21
N ILE A 48 -12.91 -1.44 -19.58
CA ILE A 48 -12.43 -2.63 -18.86
C ILE A 48 -10.90 -2.65 -18.84
N TRP A 49 -10.26 -2.38 -19.97
CA TRP A 49 -8.80 -2.34 -20.07
C TRP A 49 -8.19 -1.24 -19.20
N LEU A 50 -8.77 -0.03 -19.25
CA LEU A 50 -8.32 1.10 -18.42
C LEU A 50 -8.53 0.83 -16.92
N ALA A 51 -9.68 0.26 -16.54
CA ALA A 51 -9.95 -0.13 -15.17
C ALA A 51 -8.96 -1.19 -14.69
N PHE A 52 -8.62 -2.18 -15.52
CA PHE A 52 -7.62 -3.19 -15.20
C PHE A 52 -6.24 -2.57 -14.98
N CYS A 53 -5.76 -1.71 -15.88
CA CYS A 53 -4.46 -1.04 -15.72
C CYS A 53 -4.43 -0.15 -14.47
N SER A 54 -5.53 0.57 -14.18
CA SER A 54 -5.65 1.45 -13.01
C SER A 54 -5.68 0.66 -11.70
N LEU A 55 -6.54 -0.37 -11.61
CA LEU A 55 -6.61 -1.26 -10.45
C LEU A 55 -5.30 -2.03 -10.25
N GLY A 56 -4.63 -2.43 -11.33
CA GLY A 56 -3.31 -3.04 -11.27
C GLY A 56 -2.25 -2.11 -10.65
N GLY A 57 -2.26 -0.82 -11.03
CA GLY A 57 -1.40 0.19 -10.41
C GLY A 57 -1.67 0.38 -8.91
N ILE A 58 -2.95 0.40 -8.52
CA ILE A 58 -3.36 0.46 -7.11
C ILE A 58 -2.91 -0.79 -6.36
N ALA A 59 -3.15 -1.97 -6.92
CA ALA A 59 -2.75 -3.25 -6.34
C ALA A 59 -1.22 -3.36 -6.17
N LEU A 60 -0.43 -2.86 -7.13
CA LEU A 60 1.03 -2.81 -7.01
C LEU A 60 1.48 -1.84 -5.93
N SER A 61 0.84 -0.67 -5.82
CA SER A 61 1.14 0.30 -4.76
C SER A 61 0.89 -0.26 -3.35
N VAL A 62 0.03 -1.28 -3.26
CA VAL A 62 -0.35 -1.99 -2.03
C VAL A 62 0.53 -3.22 -1.75
N LEU A 63 0.76 -4.05 -2.77
CA LEU A 63 1.54 -5.28 -2.62
C LEU A 63 3.04 -5.01 -2.40
N VAL A 64 3.60 -4.02 -3.10
CA VAL A 64 5.04 -3.75 -3.08
C VAL A 64 5.55 -3.39 -1.68
N PRO A 65 4.92 -2.47 -0.92
CA PRO A 65 5.31 -2.15 0.45
C PRO A 65 5.26 -3.36 1.38
N ILE A 66 4.18 -4.16 1.31
CA ILE A 66 4.02 -5.37 2.12
C ILE A 66 5.13 -6.38 1.80
N PHE A 67 5.42 -6.59 0.52
CA PHE A 67 6.46 -7.52 0.10
C PHE A 67 7.85 -7.06 0.57
N LEU A 68 8.11 -5.76 0.48
CA LEU A 68 9.36 -5.15 0.93
C LEU A 68 9.50 -5.27 2.46
N ALA A 69 8.45 -4.97 3.22
CA ALA A 69 8.41 -5.12 4.67
C ALA A 69 8.63 -6.57 5.11
N ARG A 70 7.97 -7.54 4.45
CA ARG A 70 8.17 -8.98 4.70
C ARG A 70 9.60 -9.43 4.39
N LYS A 71 10.23 -8.86 3.35
CA LYS A 71 11.62 -9.15 3.00
C LYS A 71 12.59 -8.55 4.01
N LEU A 72 12.29 -7.37 4.55
CA LEU A 72 13.06 -6.71 5.59
C LEU A 72 13.02 -7.51 6.90
N LEU A 73 11.82 -7.89 7.36
CA LEU A 73 11.62 -8.72 8.55
C LEU A 73 12.35 -10.07 8.47
N ARG A 74 12.38 -10.69 7.28
CA ARG A 74 13.15 -11.93 7.05
C ARG A 74 14.66 -11.75 7.17
N ARG A 75 15.20 -10.58 6.85
CA ARG A 75 16.65 -10.30 6.92
C ARG A 75 17.09 -9.72 8.26
N ALA A 76 16.19 -9.07 8.99
CA ALA A 76 16.46 -8.49 10.30
C ALA A 76 15.29 -8.79 11.26
N PRO A 77 15.21 -10.02 11.81
CA PRO A 77 14.09 -10.49 12.64
C PRO A 77 14.02 -9.85 14.05
N GLY A 78 14.82 -8.82 14.34
CA GLY A 78 14.92 -8.15 15.64
C GLY A 78 14.72 -6.63 15.61
N LEU A 79 14.26 -6.07 14.49
CA LEU A 79 13.67 -4.73 14.40
C LEU A 79 12.16 -4.83 14.63
#